data_AF-A0A1Y4DCM0-F1
#
_entry.id   AF-A0A1Y4DCM0-F1
#
_cell.length_a   1.000
_cell.length_b   1.000
_cell.length_c   1.000
_cell.angle_alpha   90.00
_cell.angle_beta   90.00
_cell.angle_gamma   90.00
#
_symmetry.space_group_name_H-M   'P 1'
#
loop_
_entity.id
_entity.type
_entity.pdbx_description
1 polymer ?
#
loop_
_entity_poly.entity_id
_entity_poly.type
_entity_poly.pdbx_seq_one_letter_code
_entity_poly.pdbx_strand_id
1 'polypeptide(L)'
;MKIFGMVFVLALFLFGVAVMRIEINRSGRTISQLQNEVEIKEARNQYLQLEISRMSGPGSITRLAEEKLGMVPAKPHEIVVLEEK
;
A
#
# COMPACT_ATOMS: atom_id res chain seq x y z
N MET A 1 56.33 25.05 -2.21
CA MET A 1 55.07 25.36 -2.95
C MET A 1 54.43 24.14 -3.62
N LYS A 2 55.17 23.32 -4.37
CA LYS A 2 54.59 22.13 -5.06
C LYS A 2 53.92 21.10 -4.13
N ILE A 3 54.56 20.77 -3.00
CA ILE A 3 54.02 19.83 -2.00
C ILE A 3 52.74 20.39 -1.38
N PHE A 4 52.71 21.68 -1.05
CA PHE A 4 51.53 22.35 -0.51
C PHE A 4 50.35 22.31 -1.49
N GLY A 5 50.59 22.58 -2.78
CA GLY A 5 49.57 22.47 -3.82
C GLY A 5 49.05 21.03 -3.96
N MET A 6 49.93 20.03 -3.90
CA MET A 6 49.53 18.62 -3.96
C MET A 6 48.67 18.22 -2.76
N VAL A 7 49.06 18.60 -1.55
CA VAL A 7 48.26 18.34 -0.32
C VAL A 7 46.91 19.04 -0.39
N PHE A 8 46.88 20.27 -0.92
CA PHE A 8 45.63 21.02 -1.07
C PHE A 8 44.66 20.36 -2.06
N VAL A 9 45.15 19.90 -3.22
CA VAL A 9 44.34 19.15 -4.19
C VAL A 9 43.84 17.83 -3.59
N LEU A 10 44.69 17.11 -2.86
CA LEU A 10 44.30 15.87 -2.19
C LEU A 10 43.21 16.12 -1.13
N ALA A 11 43.32 17.20 -0.37
CA ALA A 11 42.33 17.59 0.63
C ALA A 11 40.98 17.94 -0.01
N LEU A 12 40.98 18.69 -1.12
CA LEU A 12 39.76 18.98 -1.87
C LEU A 12 39.11 17.72 -2.44
N PHE A 13 39.92 16.78 -2.94
CA PHE A 13 39.40 15.51 -3.43
C PHE A 13 38.73 14.69 -2.33
N LEU A 14 39.40 14.55 -1.17
CA LEU A 14 38.83 13.84 -0.02
C LEU A 14 37.56 14.52 0.52
N PHE A 15 37.54 15.85 0.53
CA PHE A 15 36.36 16.61 0.90
C PHE A 15 35.19 16.36 -0.06
N GLY A 16 35.45 16.37 -1.37
CA GLY A 16 34.44 16.05 -2.40
C GLY A 16 33.84 14.64 -2.22
N VAL A 17 34.68 13.64 -1.96
CA VAL A 17 34.21 12.26 -1.68
C VAL A 17 33.35 12.22 -0.41
N ALA A 18 33.74 12.93 0.65
CA ALA A 18 32.97 12.97 1.89
C ALA A 18 31.58 13.59 1.69
N VAL A 19 31.50 14.71 0.96
CA VAL A 19 30.23 15.38 0.63
C VAL A 19 29.32 14.46 -0.18
N MET A 20 29.85 13.80 -1.22
CA MET A 20 29.10 12.87 -2.05
C MET A 20 28.52 11.71 -1.22
N ARG A 21 29.30 11.17 -0.28
CA ARG A 21 28.86 10.08 0.60
C ARG A 21 27.73 10.50 1.54
N ILE A 22 27.77 11.75 2.03
CA ILE A 22 26.71 12.31 2.88
C ILE A 22 25.42 12.46 2.08
N GLU A 23 25.50 12.92 0.84
CA GLU A 23 24.35 13.09 -0.05
C GLU A 23 23.70 11.74 -0.39
N ILE A 24 24.50 10.73 -0.71
CA ILE A 24 24.02 9.35 -0.93
C ILE A 24 23.30 8.82 0.33
N ASN A 25 23.88 9.01 1.51
CA ASN A 25 23.26 8.55 2.76
C ASN A 25 21.93 9.28 3.06
N ARG A 26 21.85 10.58 2.74
CA ARG A 26 20.62 11.36 2.91
C ARG A 26 19.53 10.87 1.95
N SER A 27 19.88 10.68 0.68
CA SER A 27 18.97 10.14 -0.33
C SER A 27 18.52 8.71 0.00
N GLY A 28 19.43 7.86 0.48
CA GLY A 28 19.12 6.50 0.91
C GLY A 28 18.11 6.45 2.06
N ARG A 29 18.19 7.37 3.02
CA ARG A 29 17.19 7.49 4.10
C ARG A 29 15.82 7.89 3.57
N THR A 30 15.76 8.89 2.68
CA THR A 30 14.50 9.31 2.07
C THR A 30 13.86 8.18 1.25
N ILE A 31 14.68 7.44 0.48
CA ILE A 31 14.21 6.29 -0.30
C ILE A 31 13.67 5.20 0.63
N SER A 32 14.36 4.89 1.73
CA SER A 32 13.91 3.88 2.70
C SER A 32 12.59 4.28 3.38
N GLN A 33 12.41 5.56 3.70
CA GLN A 33 11.15 6.07 4.25
C GLN A 33 10.01 5.94 3.23
N LEU A 34 10.24 6.33 1.98
CA LEU A 34 9.25 6.20 0.91
C LEU A 34 8.87 4.75 0.64
N GLN A 35 9.84 3.82 0.63
CA GLN A 35 9.57 2.40 0.46
C GLN A 35 8.68 1.85 1.58
N ASN A 36 8.98 2.21 2.84
CA ASN A 36 8.16 1.80 3.97
C ASN A 36 6.73 2.36 3.88
N GLU A 37 6.56 3.61 3.45
CA GLU A 37 5.22 4.17 3.23
C GLU A 37 4.44 3.44 2.14
N VAL A 38 5.10 3.05 1.05
CA VAL A 38 4.48 2.28 -0.04
C VAL A 38 4.05 0.91 0.48
N GLU A 39 4.93 0.20 1.20
CA GLU A 39 4.65 -1.12 1.76
C GLU A 39 3.45 -1.09 2.72
N ILE A 40 3.39 -0.10 3.62
CA ILE A 40 2.26 0.08 4.54
C ILE A 40 0.96 0.34 3.77
N LYS A 41 1.01 1.19 2.73
CA LYS A 41 -0.17 1.52 1.92
C LYS A 41 -0.64 0.32 1.10
N GLU A 42 0.27 -0.48 0.55
CA GLU A 42 -0.06 -1.70 -0.18
C GLU A 42 -0.69 -2.75 0.73
N ALA A 43 -0.11 -3.00 1.91
CA ALA A 43 -0.68 -3.91 2.90
C ALA A 43 -2.10 -3.48 3.31
N ARG A 44 -2.30 -2.18 3.53
CA ARG A 44 -3.63 -1.62 3.85
C ARG A 44 -4.61 -1.79 2.69
N ASN A 45 -4.17 -1.59 1.46
CA ASN A 45 -5.02 -1.76 0.28
C ASN A 45 -5.44 -3.23 0.12
N GLN A 46 -4.51 -4.16 0.27
CA GLN A 46 -4.80 -5.61 0.24
C GLN A 46 -5.82 -6.00 1.32
N TYR A 47 -5.64 -5.49 2.54
CA TYR A 47 -6.60 -5.71 3.63
C TYR A 47 -8.00 -5.19 3.28
N LEU A 48 -8.09 -3.96 2.78
CA LEU A 48 -9.37 -3.35 2.39
C LEU A 48 -10.03 -4.10 1.24
N GLN A 49 -9.26 -4.56 0.26
CA GLN A 49 -9.79 -5.38 -0.84
C GLN A 49 -10.37 -6.69 -0.32
N LEU A 50 -9.68 -7.37 0.60
CA LEU A 50 -10.18 -8.58 1.24
C LEU A 50 -11.46 -8.32 2.05
N GLU A 51 -11.51 -7.21 2.77
CA GLU A 51 -12.70 -6.81 3.53
C GLU A 51 -13.89 -6.51 2.61
N ILE A 52 -13.66 -5.78 1.51
CA ILE A 52 -14.68 -5.56 0.47
C ILE A 52 -15.15 -6.89 -0.12
N SER A 53 -14.24 -7.81 -0.47
CA SER A 53 -14.63 -9.12 -1.00
C SER A 53 -15.47 -9.92 0.00
N ARG A 54 -15.18 -9.81 1.31
CA ARG A 54 -16.00 -10.44 2.36
C ARG A 54 -17.38 -9.80 2.48
N MET A 55 -17.46 -8.48 2.43
CA MET A 55 -18.71 -7.71 2.49
C MET A 55 -19.56 -7.78 1.22
N SER A 56 -18.95 -8.11 0.08
CA SER A 56 -19.63 -8.37 -1.19
C SER A 56 -19.88 -9.87 -1.40
N GLY A 57 -19.43 -10.71 -0.47
CA GLY A 57 -19.58 -12.16 -0.55
C GLY A 57 -21.05 -12.56 -0.48
N PRO A 58 -21.46 -13.65 -1.16
CA PRO A 58 -22.87 -14.07 -1.25
C PRO A 58 -23.55 -14.15 0.13
N GLY A 59 -22.89 -14.76 1.11
CA GLY A 59 -23.45 -14.91 2.46
C GLY A 59 -23.69 -13.59 3.19
N SER A 60 -22.89 -12.55 2.93
CA SER A 60 -23.11 -11.22 3.52
C SER A 60 -24.29 -10.49 2.86
N ILE A 61 -24.46 -10.65 1.54
CA ILE A 61 -25.60 -10.11 0.80
C ILE A 61 -26.89 -10.83 1.21
N THR A 62 -26.86 -12.16 1.34
CA THR A 62 -28.01 -12.94 1.83
C THR A 62 -28.40 -12.50 3.24
N ARG A 63 -27.43 -12.35 4.15
CA ARG A 63 -27.70 -11.87 5.52
C ARG A 63 -28.25 -10.44 5.54
N LEU A 64 -27.73 -9.55 4.68
CA LEU A 64 -28.25 -8.19 4.57
C LEU A 64 -29.69 -8.17 4.02
N ALA A 65 -29.99 -9.03 3.05
CA ALA A 65 -31.33 -9.19 2.50
C ALA A 65 -32.31 -9.77 3.54
N GLU A 66 -31.87 -10.73 4.34
CA GLU A 66 -32.64 -11.26 5.47
C GLU A 66 -32.88 -10.19 6.55
N GLU A 67 -31.82 -9.52 7.04
CA GLU A 67 -31.91 -8.56 8.15
C GLU A 67 -32.62 -7.26 7.78
N LYS A 68 -32.38 -6.69 6.59
CA LYS A 68 -32.94 -5.39 6.19
C LYS A 68 -34.19 -5.47 5.34
N LEU A 69 -34.30 -6.49 4.51
CA LEU A 69 -35.41 -6.64 3.56
C LEU A 69 -36.39 -7.74 3.98
N GLY A 70 -36.10 -8.46 5.07
CA GLY A 70 -36.92 -9.59 5.53
C GLY A 70 -36.99 -10.72 4.51
N MET A 71 -36.06 -10.77 3.56
CA MET A 71 -36.08 -11.75 2.47
C MET A 71 -35.61 -13.10 3.01
N VAL A 72 -36.46 -14.11 2.91
CA VAL A 72 -36.12 -15.49 3.29
C VAL A 72 -35.93 -16.30 2.01
N PRO A 73 -34.87 -17.13 1.90
CA PRO A 73 -34.71 -17.98 0.72
C PRO A 73 -35.91 -18.93 0.57
N ALA A 74 -36.47 -18.99 -0.64
CA ALA A 74 -37.57 -19.90 -0.96
C ALA A 74 -37.13 -21.36 -0.80
N LYS A 75 -38.04 -22.21 -0.33
CA LYS A 75 -37.72 -23.63 -0.14
C LYS A 75 -37.55 -24.34 -1.49
N PRO A 76 -36.76 -25.44 -1.59
CA PRO A 76 -36.45 -26.11 -2.85
C PRO A 76 -37.65 -26.59 -3.71
N HIS A 77 -38.86 -26.60 -3.15
CA HIS A 77 -40.09 -27.04 -3.82
C HIS A 77 -41.21 -25.99 -3.75
N GLU A 78 -40.86 -24.74 -3.45
CA GLU A 78 -41.80 -23.64 -3.35
C GLU A 78 -41.80 -22.84 -4.67
N ILE A 79 -42.98 -22.70 -5.28
CA ILE A 79 -43.15 -21.92 -6.51
C ILE A 79 -43.53 -20.51 -6.11
N VAL A 80 -42.63 -19.55 -6.38
CA VAL A 80 -42.87 -18.12 -6.15
C VAL A 80 -43.25 -17.47 -7.47
N VAL A 81 -44.42 -16.82 -7.52
CA VAL A 81 -44.90 -16.07 -8.68
C VAL A 81 -44.46 -14.62 -8.51
N LEU A 82 -43.66 -14.10 -9.45
CA LEU A 82 -43.25 -12.70 -9.48
C LEU A 82 -44.25 -11.93 -10.36
N GLU A 83 -44.80 -10.83 -9.84
CA GLU A 83 -45.61 -9.93 -10.65
C GLU A 83 -44.70 -9.15 -11.61
N GLU A 84 -45.03 -9.18 -12.91
CA GLU A 84 -44.38 -8.33 -13.90
C GLU A 84 -44.74 -6.87 -13.64
N LYS A 85 -43.73 -6.00 -13.60
CA LYS A 85 -43.88 -4.58 -13.33
C LYS A 85 -44.00 -3.78 -14.61
#